data_AF-A0A1B1Q187-F1
#
_entry.id   AF-A0A1B1Q187-F1
#
_cell.length_a   1.000
_cell.length_b   1.000
_cell.length_c   1.000
_cell.angle_alpha   90.00
_cell.angle_beta   90.00
_cell.angle_gamma   90.00
#
_symmetry.space_group_name_H-M   'P 1'
#
loop_
_entity.id
_entity.type
_entity.pdbx_description
1 polymer ?
#
loop_
_entity_poly.entity_id
_entity_poly.type
_entity_poly.pdbx_seq_one_letter_code
_entity_poly.pdbx_strand_id
1 'polypeptide(L)' 'MTVELGYGLVVIRDVPATVCAICGADWIDDTVAAEIEAIVDEAKKKHSQMEVISLKAS' A
#
# COMPACT_ATOMS: atom_id res chain seq x y z
N MET A 1 -5.03 2.00 -0.36
CA MET A 1 -4.50 1.88 1.01
C MET A 1 -3.66 3.10 1.34
N THR A 2 -3.68 3.55 2.59
CA THR A 2 -2.89 4.70 3.04
C THR A 2 -2.01 4.28 4.21
N VAL A 3 -0.75 4.70 4.20
CA VAL A 3 0.24 4.41 5.24
C VAL A 3 0.79 5.72 5.78
N GLU A 4 0.76 5.88 7.09
CA GLU A 4 1.28 7.03 7.81
C GLU A 4 2.65 6.67 8.40
N LEU A 5 3.67 7.50 8.15
CA LEU A 5 5.06 7.23 8.53
C LEU A 5 5.49 7.97 9.82
N GLY A 6 4.60 8.74 10.46
CA GLY A 6 4.93 9.67 11.54
C GLY A 6 5.39 11.05 11.04
N TYR A 7 6.08 11.09 9.89
CA TYR A 7 6.62 12.32 9.28
C TYR A 7 6.19 12.52 7.82
N GLY A 8 5.40 11.60 7.28
CA GLY A 8 5.01 11.60 5.88
C GLY A 8 3.87 10.63 5.60
N LEU A 9 3.32 10.72 4.40
CA LEU A 9 2.15 9.96 3.98
C LEU A 9 2.40 9.21 2.66
N VAL A 10 2.06 7.92 2.61
CA VAL A 10 2.11 7.13 1.38
C VAL A 10 0.70 6.67 1.03
N VAL A 11 0.23 7.04 -0.16
CA VAL A 11 -1.06 6.59 -0.70
C VAL A 11 -0.79 5.57 -1.81
N ILE A 12 -1.23 4.34 -1.59
CA ILE A 12 -1.12 3.24 -2.55
C ILE A 12 -2.51 3.01 -3.16
N ARG A 13 -2.63 3.24 -4.46
CA ARG A 13 -3.87 3.07 -5.25
C ARG A 13 -3.90 1.72 -5.93
N ASP A 14 -5.11 1.31 -6.29
CA ASP A 14 -5.37 0.08 -7.03
C ASP A 14 -4.83 -1.18 -6.36
N VAL A 15 -4.86 -1.22 -5.02
CA VAL A 15 -4.40 -2.37 -4.24
C VAL A 15 -5.33 -3.56 -4.48
N PRO A 16 -4.84 -4.66 -5.09
CA PRO A 16 -5.64 -5.86 -5.25
C PRO A 16 -5.99 -6.45 -3.89
N ALA A 17 -7.27 -6.73 -3.67
CA ALA A 17 -7.76 -7.34 -2.44
C ALA A 17 -8.84 -8.37 -2.77
N THR A 18 -8.85 -9.47 -2.03
CA THR A 18 -9.99 -10.39 -2.02
C THR A 18 -10.98 -9.89 -0.98
N VAL A 19 -12.19 -9.56 -1.38
CA VAL A 19 -13.24 -9.15 -0.45
C VAL A 19 -13.96 -10.40 0.06
N CYS A 20 -14.00 -10.60 1.37
CA CYS A 20 -14.74 -11.70 1.97
C CYS A 20 -16.25 -11.55 1.69
N ALA A 21 -16.84 -12.52 1.02
CA ALA A 21 -18.26 -12.49 0.65
C ALA A 21 -19.23 -12.51 1.87
N ILE A 22 -18.74 -12.88 3.07
CA ILE A 22 -19.57 -13.01 4.26
C ILE A 22 -19.52 -11.74 5.12
N CYS A 23 -18.31 -11.22 5.38
CA CYS A 23 -18.13 -10.08 6.30
C CYS A 23 -17.70 -8.78 5.61
N GLY A 24 -17.34 -8.82 4.32
CA GLY A 24 -16.87 -7.66 3.57
C GLY A 24 -15.46 -7.19 3.93
N ALA A 25 -14.71 -7.99 4.71
CA ALA A 25 -13.32 -7.66 5.03
C ALA A 25 -12.43 -7.81 3.79
N ASP A 26 -11.54 -6.84 3.59
CA ASP A 26 -10.48 -6.89 2.59
C ASP A 26 -9.35 -7.82 3.06
N TRP A 27 -9.02 -8.81 2.24
CA TRP A 27 -7.86 -9.69 2.42
C TRP A 27 -6.81 -9.38 1.38
N ILE A 28 -5.61 -9.06 1.85
CA ILE A 28 -4.44 -8.79 1.02
C ILE A 28 -3.62 -10.08 0.97
N ASP A 29 -3.29 -10.54 -0.24
CA ASP A 29 -2.42 -11.69 -0.45
C ASP A 29 -0.96 -11.35 -0.07
N ASP A 30 -0.20 -12.35 0.36
CA ASP A 30 1.20 -12.19 0.77
C ASP A 30 2.05 -11.48 -0.30
N THR A 31 1.78 -11.74 -1.59
CA THR A 31 2.51 -11.09 -2.69
C THR A 31 2.24 -9.59 -2.77
N VAL A 32 0.99 -9.18 -2.59
CA VAL A 32 0.59 -7.76 -2.58
C VAL A 32 1.09 -7.08 -1.31
N ALA A 33 1.08 -7.78 -0.17
CA ALA A 33 1.63 -7.28 1.09
C ALA A 33 3.13 -6.98 0.96
N ALA A 34 3.90 -7.90 0.37
CA ALA A 34 5.33 -7.70 0.14
C ALA A 34 5.64 -6.49 -0.77
N GLU A 35 4.82 -6.27 -1.80
CA GLU A 35 4.98 -5.10 -2.69
C GLU A 35 4.69 -3.77 -1.97
N ILE A 36 3.64 -3.75 -1.16
CA ILE A 36 3.32 -2.62 -0.28
C ILE A 36 4.49 -2.32 0.67
N GLU A 37 5.06 -3.35 1.31
CA GLU A 37 6.19 -3.19 2.23
C GLU A 37 7.40 -2.58 1.52
N ALA A 38 7.71 -3.06 0.29
CA ALA A 38 8.79 -2.50 -0.52
C ALA A 38 8.59 -1.02 -0.84
N ILE A 39 7.36 -0.62 -1.22
CA ILE A 39 6.99 0.78 -1.48
C ILE A 39 7.20 1.64 -0.23
N VAL A 40 6.69 1.18 0.91
CA VAL A 40 6.80 1.90 2.19
C VAL A 40 8.25 2.05 2.61
N ASP A 41 9.05 1.00 2.49
CA ASP A 41 10.46 1.04 2.85
C ASP A 41 11.29 1.93 1.93
N GLU A 42 10.94 2.00 0.64
CA GLU A 42 11.56 2.95 -0.28
C GLU A 42 11.21 4.39 0.08
N ALA A 43 9.94 4.69 0.39
CA ALA A 43 9.51 6.01 0.84
C ALA A 43 10.22 6.42 2.14
N LYS A 44 10.40 5.48 3.08
CA LYS A 44 11.17 5.72 4.30
C LYS A 44 12.63 6.05 4.01
N LYS A 45 13.28 5.31 3.12
CA LYS A 45 14.69 5.55 2.73
C LYS A 45 14.89 6.93 2.09
N LYS A 46 13.91 7.38 1.30
CA LYS A 46 13.89 8.73 0.70
C LYS A 46 13.52 9.83 1.69
N HIS A 47 13.02 9.46 2.88
CA HIS A 47 12.43 10.37 3.86
C HIS A 47 11.31 11.23 3.23
N SER A 48 10.52 10.61 2.34
CA SER A 48 9.48 11.28 1.59
C SER A 48 8.39 11.82 2.51
N GLN A 49 8.02 13.08 2.29
CA GLN A 49 6.91 13.72 3.02
C GLN A 49 5.56 13.26 2.46
N MET A 50 5.48 12.97 1.16
CA MET A 50 4.27 12.46 0.53
C MET A 50 4.58 11.67 -0.75
N GLU A 51 3.98 10.49 -0.90
CA GLU A 51 4.01 9.71 -2.14
C GLU A 51 2.61 9.20 -2.51
N VAL A 52 2.34 9.12 -3.82
CA VAL A 52 1.13 8.50 -4.36
C VAL A 52 1.55 7.51 -5.45
N ILE A 53 1.36 6.22 -5.21
CA ILE A 53 1.81 5.13 -6.08
C ILE A 53 0.61 4.26 -6.46
N SER A 54 0.61 3.70 -7.67
CA SER A 54 -0.40 2.75 -8.16
C SER A 54 0.24 1.38 -8.34
N LEU A 55 -0.40 0.31 -7.84
CA LEU A 55 0.07 -1.07 -8.08
C LEU A 55 -0.31 -1.60 -9.47
N LYS A 56 -1.22 -0.93 -10.17
CA LYS A 56 -1.42 -1.20 -11.59
C LYS A 56 -0.35 -0.48 -12.39
N ALA A 57 0.45 -1.22 -13.15
CA ALA A 57 1.19 -0.69 -14.27
C ALA A 57 0.17 -0.23 -15.34
N SER A 58 0.15 1.08 -15.60
CA SER A 58 -0.53 1.67 -16.75
C SER A 58 0.20 1.36 -18.05
#